data_AF-A0AAW8R7H2-F1
#
_entry.id   AF-A0AAW8R7H2-F1
#
_cell.length_a   1.000
_cell.length_b   1.000
_cell.length_c   1.000
_cell.angle_alpha   90.00
_cell.angle_beta   90.00
_cell.angle_gamma   90.00
#
_symmetry.space_group_name_H-M   'P 1'
#
loop_
_entity.id
_entity.type
_entity.pdbx_description
1 polymer ?
#
loop_
_entity_poly.entity_id
_entity_poly.type
_entity_poly.pdbx_seq_one_letter_code
_entity_poly.pdbx_strand_id
1 'polypeptide(L)' 'MMNTNNKSKLANNIRILIGLASLPSLFLGFMLVSALLNEQADTIGAFEVVYALVGLVGVYIALSGKRLF' A
#
# COMPACT_ATOMS: atom_id res chain seq x y z
N MET A 1 -7.88 37.25 11.36
CA MET A 1 -6.83 36.31 10.89
C MET A 1 -7.51 35.00 10.51
N MET A 2 -7.60 34.68 9.22
CA MET A 2 -8.14 33.40 8.75
C MET A 2 -7.01 32.37 8.80
N ASN A 3 -7.07 31.45 9.75
CA ASN A 3 -6.02 30.45 9.98
C ASN A 3 -6.19 29.30 8.97
N THR A 4 -5.51 29.35 7.84
CA THR A 4 -5.63 28.38 6.73
C THR A 4 -4.69 27.18 6.84
N ASN A 5 -4.13 26.88 8.02
CA ASN A 5 -3.01 25.91 8.15
C ASN A 5 -3.38 24.45 8.39
N ASN A 6 -4.65 24.04 8.28
CA ASN A 6 -5.04 22.65 8.54
C ASN A 6 -5.29 21.87 7.24
N LYS A 7 -4.23 21.55 6.49
CA LYS A 7 -4.26 20.29 5.72
C LYS A 7 -4.21 19.16 6.73
N SER A 8 -5.37 18.82 7.29
CA SER A 8 -5.51 17.80 8.33
C SER A 8 -4.99 16.48 7.77
N LYS A 9 -3.75 16.12 8.15
CA LYS A 9 -3.19 14.79 7.91
C LYS A 9 -4.19 13.75 8.40
N LEU A 10 -4.19 12.58 7.76
CA LEU A 10 -5.05 11.48 8.16
C LEU A 10 -4.79 11.11 9.63
N ALA A 11 -5.85 10.86 10.40
CA ALA A 11 -5.73 10.51 11.81
C ALA A 11 -4.84 9.27 11.99
N ASN A 12 -4.04 9.24 13.05
CA ASN A 12 -3.03 8.19 13.26
C ASN A 12 -3.65 6.78 13.29
N ASN A 13 -4.83 6.64 13.92
CA ASN A 13 -5.56 5.37 13.98
C ASN A 13 -5.94 4.85 12.58
N ILE A 14 -6.38 5.75 11.69
CA ILE A 14 -6.75 5.38 10.31
C ILE A 14 -5.50 4.99 9.52
N ARG A 15 -4.38 5.69 9.71
CA ARG A 15 -3.10 5.36 9.07
C ARG A 15 -2.61 3.97 9.48
N ILE A 16 -2.70 3.64 10.77
CA ILE A 16 -2.35 2.32 11.29
C ILE A 16 -3.29 1.25 10.70
N LEU A 17 -4.59 1.50 10.63
CA LEU A 17 -5.56 0.57 10.05
C LEU A 17 -5.24 0.29 8.56
N ILE A 18 -4.99 1.35 7.77
CA ILE A 18 -4.61 1.23 6.35
C ILE A 18 -3.28 0.46 6.21
N GLY A 19 -2.31 0.76 7.08
CA GLY A 19 -1.05 0.04 7.13
C GLY A 19 -1.24 -1.46 7.40
N LEU A 20 -2.04 -1.83 8.39
CA LEU A 20 -2.36 -3.23 8.67
C LEU A 20 -3.10 -3.90 7.50
N ALA A 21 -4.08 -3.22 6.92
CA ALA A 21 -4.84 -3.74 5.78
C ALA A 21 -3.95 -3.95 4.53
N SER A 22 -2.82 -3.23 4.42
CA SER A 22 -1.87 -3.39 3.32
C SER A 22 -0.92 -4.58 3.46
N LEU A 23 -0.79 -5.17 4.66
CA LEU A 23 0.17 -6.27 4.91
C LEU A 23 -0.04 -7.51 4.02
N PRO A 24 -1.27 -8.02 3.81
CA PRO A 24 -1.49 -9.17 2.93
C PRO A 24 -1.03 -8.90 1.49
N SER A 25 -1.28 -7.68 1.00
CA SER A 25 -0.83 -7.24 -0.33
C SER A 25 0.69 -7.13 -0.44
N LEU A 26 1.36 -6.64 0.61
CA LEU A 26 2.84 -6.59 0.63
C LEU A 26 3.44 -8.00 0.65
N PHE A 27 2.81 -8.91 1.40
CA PHE A 27 3.23 -10.32 1.42
C PHE A 27 3.06 -10.97 0.05
N LEU A 28 1.95 -10.70 -0.64
CA LEU A 28 1.78 -11.06 -2.05
C LEU A 28 2.91 -10.50 -2.92
N GLY A 29 3.25 -9.22 -2.78
CA GLY A 29 4.38 -8.62 -3.50
C GLY A 29 5.70 -9.36 -3.26
N PHE A 30 5.99 -9.76 -2.03
CA PHE A 30 7.17 -10.57 -1.71
C PHE A 30 7.14 -11.95 -2.39
N MET A 31 5.98 -12.61 -2.40
CA MET A 31 5.81 -13.89 -3.10
C MET A 31 6.01 -13.73 -4.61
N LEU A 32 5.52 -12.65 -5.21
CA LEU A 32 5.69 -12.37 -6.64
C LEU A 32 7.16 -12.16 -7.00
N VAL A 33 7.89 -11.38 -6.21
CA VAL A 33 9.35 -11.20 -6.40
C VAL A 33 10.07 -12.54 -6.28
N SER A 34 9.68 -13.36 -5.31
CA SER A 34 10.24 -14.70 -5.13
C SER A 34 9.94 -15.62 -6.32
N ALA A 35 8.71 -15.60 -6.85
CA ALA A 35 8.33 -16.37 -8.04
C ALA A 35 9.12 -15.94 -9.29
N LEU A 36 9.33 -14.63 -9.47
CA LEU A 36 10.17 -14.07 -10.54
C LEU A 36 11.62 -14.55 -10.45
N LEU A 37 12.21 -14.57 -9.25
CA LEU A 37 13.58 -15.05 -9.03
C LEU A 37 13.75 -16.56 -9.22
N ASN A 38 12.66 -17.33 -9.11
CA ASN A 38 12.64 -18.78 -9.30
C ASN A 38 12.11 -19.21 -10.69
N GLU A 39 12.11 -18.30 -11.68
CA GLU A 39 11.66 -18.55 -13.06
C GLU A 39 10.20 -19.02 -13.18
N GLN A 40 9.36 -18.76 -12.17
CA GLN A 40 7.94 -19.13 -12.13
C GLN A 40 7.02 -17.98 -12.57
N ALA A 41 7.51 -17.12 -13.46
CA ALA A 41 6.79 -15.91 -13.88
C ALA A 41 5.43 -16.21 -14.56
N ASP A 42 5.31 -17.36 -15.24
CA ASP A 42 4.08 -17.80 -15.91
C ASP A 42 2.92 -18.10 -14.95
N THR A 43 3.21 -18.21 -13.65
CA THR A 43 2.19 -18.43 -12.60
C THR A 43 1.62 -17.12 -12.05
N ILE A 44 2.17 -15.96 -12.44
CA ILE A 44 1.76 -14.65 -11.94
C ILE A 44 0.68 -14.06 -12.84
N GLY A 45 -0.53 -13.94 -12.32
CA GLY A 45 -1.61 -13.22 -12.99
C GLY A 45 -1.51 -11.70 -12.83
N ALA A 46 -2.22 -11.00 -13.71
CA ALA A 46 -2.29 -9.54 -13.68
C ALA A 46 -2.92 -9.00 -12.38
N PHE A 47 -3.87 -9.74 -11.81
CA PHE A 47 -4.55 -9.33 -10.58
C PHE A 47 -3.62 -9.42 -9.36
N GLU A 48 -2.76 -10.43 -9.23
CA GLU A 48 -1.79 -10.48 -8.12
C GLU A 48 -0.87 -9.26 -8.13
N VAL A 49 -0.41 -8.85 -9.31
CA VAL A 49 0.42 -7.64 -9.48
C VAL A 49 -0.33 -6.39 -9.04
N VAL A 50 -1.58 -6.22 -9.48
CA VAL A 50 -2.42 -5.08 -9.06
C VAL A 50 -2.64 -5.09 -7.55
N TYR A 51 -2.95 -6.24 -6.95
CA TYR A 51 -3.15 -6.35 -5.51
C TYR A 51 -1.87 -6.03 -4.72
N ALA A 52 -0.70 -6.43 -5.20
CA ALA A 52 0.58 -6.07 -4.59
C ALA A 52 0.83 -4.55 -4.67
N LEU A 53 0.52 -3.91 -5.80
CA LEU A 53 0.63 -2.46 -5.98
C LEU A 53 -0.31 -1.70 -5.03
N VAL A 54 -1.55 -2.18 -4.83
CA VAL A 54 -2.48 -1.60 -3.84
C VAL A 54 -1.88 -1.62 -2.43
N GLY A 55 -1.13 -2.66 -2.08
CA GLY A 55 -0.38 -2.72 -0.82
C GLY A 55 0.64 -1.60 -0.68
N LEU A 56 1.45 -1.36 -1.72
CA LEU A 56 2.43 -0.26 -1.73
C LEU A 56 1.75 1.12 -1.59
N VAL A 57 0.60 1.30 -2.25
CA VAL A 57 -0.21 2.52 -2.12
C VAL A 57 -0.74 2.67 -0.68
N GLY A 58 -1.21 1.59 -0.07
CA GLY A 58 -1.65 1.56 1.33
C GLY A 58 -0.52 1.98 2.30
N VAL A 59 0.67 1.41 2.13
CA VAL A 59 1.87 1.80 2.90
C VAL A 59 2.21 3.27 2.70
N TYR A 60 2.17 3.76 1.46
CA TYR A 60 2.42 5.17 1.16
C TYR A 60 1.45 6.09 1.91
N ILE A 61 0.15 5.77 1.94
CA ILE A 61 -0.85 6.53 2.69
C ILE A 61 -0.58 6.45 4.19
N ALA A 62 -0.29 5.26 4.71
CA ALA A 62 0.00 5.04 6.13
C ALA A 62 1.22 5.86 6.58
N LEU A 63 2.30 5.90 5.78
CA LEU A 63 3.53 6.63 6.11
C LEU A 63 3.41 8.14 5.88
N SER A 64 2.87 8.57 4.74
CA SER A 64 2.81 9.99 4.38
C SER A 64 1.68 10.74 5.10
N GLY A 65 0.61 10.04 5.48
CA GLY A 65 -0.62 10.63 6.01
C GLY A 65 -1.36 11.51 5.00
N LYS A 66 -0.97 11.46 3.71
CA LYS A 66 -1.64 12.15 2.61
C LYS A 66 -2.82 11.31 2.15
N ARG A 67 -3.96 11.98 1.98
CA ARG A 67 -5.14 11.41 1.31
C ARG A 67 -4.87 11.41 -0.19
N LEU A 68 -5.19 10.33 -0.87
CA LEU A 68 -5.15 10.28 -2.34
C LEU A 68 -6.39 10.94 -2.96
N PHE A 69 -7.46 11.12 -2.17
CA PHE A 69 -8.74 11.71 -2.55
C PHE A 69 -9.29 12.54 -1.39
#